data_AF-A0AAV8VZZ0-F1
#
_entry.id   AF-A0AAV8VZZ0-F1
#
_cell.length_a   1.000
_cell.length_b   1.000
_cell.length_c   1.000
_cell.angle_alpha   90.00
_cell.angle_beta   90.00
_cell.angle_gamma   90.00
#
_symmetry.space_group_name_H-M   'P 1'
#
loop_
_entity.id
_entity.type
_entity.pdbx_description
1 polymer ?
#
loop_
_entity_poly.entity_id
_entity_poly.type
_entity_poly.pdbx_seq_one_letter_code
_entity_poly.pdbx_strand_id
1 'polypeptide(L)'
;MYFFDDDDDSDVYQTTASQDERIEQQLRHEKDEERTSQVQLEEERKEQFEEAFAEKEHEIFHLPGLTFLKFTHLKVRFYFEPSKVATRVSKKVKFYCTLKYYKRYGFWNVRRNSIPFPYKKRIYPMFYRDGSVDDDDLPTVILRIYIQLKAWAQKEEEYRIRKFERYQNGEDVFLDSDDEELFLTEEERRELHDKRMKVLQRMIPPVDARFRELPPETPPRRRKKKQSSPEPVQPRRKRQRPQLVISDSD
;
A
#
# COMPACT_ATOMS: atom_id res chain seq x y z
N MET A 1 11.30 49.83 -54.36
CA MET A 1 9.89 50.25 -54.37
C MET A 1 9.08 49.00 -54.04
N TYR A 2 8.24 49.12 -53.01
CA TYR A 2 7.35 48.13 -52.38
C TYR A 2 6.51 47.34 -53.42
N PHE A 3 5.97 46.14 -53.19
CA PHE A 3 5.16 45.66 -52.05
C PHE A 3 5.27 44.12 -51.88
N PHE A 4 5.26 43.67 -50.63
CA PHE A 4 4.86 42.31 -50.24
C PHE A 4 3.33 42.36 -50.10
N ASP A 5 2.60 41.53 -50.85
CA ASP A 5 1.19 41.26 -50.56
C ASP A 5 1.16 40.14 -49.50
N ASP A 6 0.99 40.57 -48.23
CA ASP A 6 0.48 39.76 -47.14
C ASP A 6 -1.05 39.64 -47.31
N ASP A 7 -1.52 38.59 -48.01
CA ASP A 7 -2.90 38.12 -47.87
C ASP A 7 -2.96 37.17 -46.66
N ASP A 8 -2.97 37.76 -45.47
CA ASP A 8 -3.40 37.11 -44.23
C ASP A 8 -4.94 37.18 -44.16
N ASP A 9 -5.60 36.33 -44.96
CA ASP A 9 -7.01 35.99 -44.78
C ASP A 9 -7.13 34.99 -43.62
N SER A 10 -6.81 35.44 -42.41
CA SER A 10 -7.34 34.83 -41.20
C SER A 10 -8.63 35.54 -40.83
N ASP A 11 -9.73 35.09 -41.45
CA ASP A 11 -11.09 35.35 -40.98
C ASP A 11 -11.20 34.85 -39.53
N VAL A 12 -10.87 35.73 -38.59
CA VAL A 12 -11.04 35.52 -37.16
C VAL A 12 -12.53 35.42 -36.93
N TYR A 13 -13.03 34.19 -36.77
CA TYR A 13 -14.40 33.84 -36.45
C TYR A 13 -15.01 34.83 -35.42
N GLN A 14 -15.69 35.87 -35.89
CA GLN A 14 -16.48 36.76 -35.07
C GLN A 14 -17.91 36.24 -35.07
N THR A 15 -18.23 35.47 -34.04
CA THR A 15 -19.61 35.10 -33.72
C THR A 15 -20.32 36.28 -33.07
N THR A 16 -21.63 36.40 -33.31
CA THR A 16 -22.46 37.39 -32.60
C THR A 16 -22.65 36.98 -31.15
N ALA A 17 -22.85 37.93 -30.22
CA ALA A 17 -23.09 37.63 -28.81
C ALA A 17 -24.25 36.61 -28.58
N SER A 18 -25.28 36.64 -29.43
CA SER A 18 -26.38 35.66 -29.40
C SER A 18 -26.00 34.26 -29.89
N GLN A 19 -25.03 34.16 -30.80
CA GLN A 19 -24.49 32.88 -31.26
C GLN A 19 -23.54 32.29 -30.22
N ASP A 20 -22.73 33.12 -29.56
CA ASP A 20 -21.88 32.70 -28.45
C ASP A 20 -22.68 32.14 -27.28
N GLU A 21 -23.77 32.82 -26.88
CA GLU A 21 -24.66 32.33 -25.83
C GLU A 21 -25.29 30.98 -26.18
N ARG A 22 -25.65 30.76 -27.46
CA ARG A 22 -26.22 29.50 -27.93
C ARG A 22 -25.19 28.37 -27.95
N ILE A 23 -23.96 28.65 -28.39
CA ILE A 23 -22.83 27.72 -28.39
C ILE A 23 -22.47 27.34 -26.94
N GLU A 24 -22.41 28.31 -26.03
CA GLU A 24 -22.15 28.05 -24.62
C GLU A 24 -23.24 27.16 -23.98
N GLN A 25 -24.52 27.41 -24.29
CA GLN A 25 -25.62 26.59 -23.79
C GLN A 25 -25.54 25.15 -24.32
N GLN A 26 -25.21 24.98 -25.61
CA GLN A 26 -25.00 23.65 -26.19
C GLN A 26 -23.81 22.92 -25.54
N LEU A 27 -22.67 23.59 -25.37
CA LEU A 27 -21.50 23.01 -24.69
C LEU A 27 -21.77 22.66 -23.22
N ARG A 28 -22.64 23.42 -22.54
CA ARG A 28 -23.08 23.09 -21.17
C ARG A 28 -23.98 21.86 -21.17
N HIS A 29 -24.93 21.80 -22.10
CA HIS A 29 -25.82 20.65 -22.25
C HIS A 29 -25.06 19.37 -22.57
N GLU A 30 -24.15 19.39 -23.55
CA GLU A 30 -23.28 18.26 -23.89
C GLU A 30 -22.45 17.80 -22.69
N LYS A 31 -21.86 18.73 -21.93
CA LYS A 31 -21.11 18.38 -20.71
C LYS A 31 -21.99 17.77 -19.63
N ASP A 32 -23.23 18.23 -19.49
CA ASP A 32 -24.16 17.69 -18.51
C ASP A 32 -24.67 16.30 -18.95
N GLU A 33 -24.93 16.08 -20.25
CA GLU A 33 -25.24 14.76 -20.82
C GLU A 33 -24.07 13.77 -20.64
N GLU A 34 -22.84 14.18 -20.93
CA GLU A 34 -21.63 13.38 -20.67
C GLU A 34 -21.48 13.03 -19.19
N ARG A 35 -21.79 13.96 -18.29
CA ARG A 35 -21.77 13.70 -16.84
C ARG A 35 -22.83 12.69 -16.43
N THR A 36 -24.06 12.86 -16.91
CA THR A 36 -25.16 11.95 -16.56
C THR A 36 -24.92 10.53 -17.06
N SER A 37 -24.44 10.38 -18.30
CA SER A 37 -24.07 9.08 -18.87
C SER A 37 -22.92 8.42 -18.10
N GLN A 38 -21.89 9.17 -17.70
CA GLN A 38 -20.81 8.64 -16.84
C GLN A 38 -21.31 8.17 -15.47
N VAL A 39 -22.26 8.89 -14.87
CA VAL A 39 -22.86 8.50 -13.59
C VAL A 39 -23.64 7.20 -13.74
N GLN A 40 -24.46 7.07 -14.77
CA GLN A 40 -25.23 5.85 -15.05
C GLN A 40 -24.31 4.64 -15.25
N LEU A 41 -23.27 4.78 -16.09
CA LEU A 41 -22.28 3.71 -16.29
C LEU A 41 -21.56 3.32 -14.99
N GLU A 42 -21.29 4.27 -14.09
CA GLU A 42 -20.69 3.96 -12.79
C GLU A 42 -21.66 3.23 -11.87
N GLU A 43 -22.95 3.57 -11.91
CA GLU A 43 -24.00 2.89 -11.15
C GLU A 43 -24.20 1.45 -11.63
N GLU A 44 -24.31 1.23 -12.94
CA GLU A 44 -24.40 -0.12 -13.53
C GLU A 44 -23.18 -0.98 -13.14
N ARG A 45 -21.98 -0.41 -13.26
CA ARG A 45 -20.74 -1.08 -12.88
C ARG A 45 -20.69 -1.38 -11.38
N LYS A 46 -21.27 -0.52 -10.54
CA LYS A 46 -21.37 -0.77 -9.10
C LYS A 46 -22.29 -1.96 -8.82
N GLU A 47 -23.45 -2.01 -9.45
CA GLU A 47 -24.43 -3.09 -9.30
C GLU A 47 -23.84 -4.44 -9.71
N GLN A 48 -23.18 -4.52 -10.87
CA GLN A 48 -22.49 -5.73 -11.34
C GLN A 48 -21.49 -6.27 -10.30
N PHE A 49 -20.69 -5.40 -9.69
CA PHE A 49 -19.72 -5.82 -8.66
C PHE A 49 -20.39 -6.27 -7.36
N GLU A 50 -21.53 -5.67 -6.99
CA GLU A 50 -22.30 -6.05 -5.81
C GLU A 50 -22.97 -7.41 -6.00
N GLU A 51 -23.57 -7.65 -7.16
CA GLU A 51 -24.17 -8.92 -7.56
C GLU A 51 -23.11 -10.04 -7.63
N ALA A 52 -22.02 -9.83 -8.39
CA ALA A 52 -20.94 -10.81 -8.51
C ALA A 52 -20.33 -11.20 -7.15
N PHE A 53 -20.25 -10.26 -6.20
CA PHE A 53 -19.75 -10.54 -4.85
C PHE A 53 -20.78 -11.24 -3.95
N ALA A 54 -22.06 -10.89 -4.08
CA ALA A 54 -23.14 -11.50 -3.32
C ALA A 54 -23.37 -12.96 -3.73
N GLU A 55 -23.41 -13.20 -5.04
CA GLU A 55 -23.62 -14.53 -5.63
C GLU A 55 -22.35 -15.38 -5.63
N LYS A 56 -21.18 -14.74 -5.45
CA LYS A 56 -19.86 -15.37 -5.57
C LYS A 56 -19.70 -16.11 -6.90
N GLU A 57 -20.15 -15.47 -7.97
CA GLU A 57 -20.22 -16.05 -9.31
C GLU A 57 -18.84 -16.58 -9.78
N HIS A 58 -17.77 -15.82 -9.49
CA HIS A 58 -16.43 -16.18 -9.91
C HIS A 58 -15.76 -17.22 -9.00
N GLU A 59 -14.99 -18.14 -9.61
CA GLU A 59 -14.19 -19.16 -8.91
C GLU A 59 -13.21 -18.58 -7.89
N ILE A 60 -12.75 -17.33 -8.10
CA ILE A 60 -11.80 -16.66 -7.21
C ILE A 60 -12.30 -16.58 -5.76
N PHE A 61 -13.62 -16.52 -5.54
CA PHE A 61 -14.21 -16.45 -4.20
C PHE A 61 -14.14 -17.77 -3.41
N HIS A 62 -13.86 -18.87 -4.11
CA HIS A 62 -13.81 -20.22 -3.55
C HIS A 62 -12.37 -20.75 -3.43
N LEU A 63 -11.37 -19.96 -3.81
CA LEU A 63 -9.97 -20.37 -3.76
C LEU A 63 -9.48 -20.53 -2.30
N PRO A 64 -8.84 -21.67 -1.94
CA PRO A 64 -8.45 -21.94 -0.58
C PRO A 64 -7.36 -20.97 -0.11
N GLY A 65 -7.55 -20.42 1.10
CA GLY A 65 -6.63 -19.44 1.66
C GLY A 65 -6.75 -18.04 1.06
N LEU A 66 -7.56 -17.83 0.01
CA LEU A 66 -7.87 -16.49 -0.48
C LEU A 66 -9.09 -15.95 0.27
N THR A 67 -9.02 -14.72 0.78
CA THR A 67 -10.15 -14.09 1.47
C THR A 67 -10.26 -12.64 1.08
N PHE A 68 -11.44 -12.25 0.60
CA PHE A 68 -11.76 -10.89 0.22
C PHE A 68 -12.21 -10.08 1.43
N LEU A 69 -11.50 -8.98 1.69
CA LEU A 69 -11.85 -8.00 2.72
C LEU A 69 -12.75 -6.89 2.17
N LYS A 70 -12.62 -6.61 0.87
CA LYS A 70 -13.45 -5.66 0.15
C LYS A 70 -13.45 -6.05 -1.32
N PHE A 71 -14.62 -6.10 -1.94
CA PHE A 71 -14.78 -6.30 -3.37
C PHE A 71 -15.83 -5.29 -3.85
N THR A 72 -15.37 -4.26 -4.55
CA THR A 72 -16.21 -3.15 -5.05
C THR A 72 -15.61 -2.64 -6.33
N HIS A 73 -16.42 -2.05 -7.22
CA HIS A 73 -15.98 -1.48 -8.50
C HIS A 73 -14.82 -0.46 -8.39
N LEU A 74 -14.60 0.17 -7.23
CA LEU A 74 -13.46 1.11 -7.03
C LEU A 74 -12.20 0.45 -6.45
N LYS A 75 -12.39 -0.63 -5.69
CA LYS A 75 -11.35 -1.18 -4.82
C LYS A 75 -11.63 -2.65 -4.51
N VAL A 76 -10.62 -3.46 -4.77
CA VAL A 76 -10.57 -4.85 -4.34
C VAL A 76 -9.43 -5.02 -3.35
N ARG A 77 -9.71 -5.61 -2.19
CA ARG A 77 -8.72 -5.92 -1.15
C ARG A 77 -8.93 -7.36 -0.71
N PHE A 78 -7.88 -8.15 -0.80
CA PHE A 78 -7.87 -9.53 -0.33
C PHE A 78 -6.59 -9.84 0.40
N TYR A 79 -6.58 -10.96 1.11
CA TYR A 79 -5.35 -11.56 1.59
C TYR A 79 -5.30 -13.04 1.22
N PHE A 80 -4.07 -13.55 1.11
CA PHE A 80 -3.77 -14.95 0.97
C PHE A 80 -3.12 -15.47 2.25
N GLU A 81 -3.64 -16.58 2.76
CA GLU A 81 -3.17 -17.30 3.94
C GLU A 81 -2.51 -18.61 3.50
N PRO A 82 -1.16 -18.67 3.42
CA PRO A 82 -0.44 -19.84 2.92
C PRO A 82 -0.72 -21.13 3.69
N SER A 83 -0.97 -21.04 5.00
CA SER A 83 -1.25 -22.18 5.87
C SER A 83 -2.54 -22.93 5.53
N LYS A 84 -3.39 -22.37 4.67
CA LYS A 84 -4.59 -23.04 4.15
C LYS A 84 -4.31 -23.89 2.90
N VAL A 85 -3.14 -23.76 2.31
CA VAL A 85 -2.75 -24.44 1.07
C VAL A 85 -1.52 -25.33 1.27
N ALA A 86 -0.62 -24.96 2.18
CA ALA A 86 0.55 -25.71 2.59
C ALA A 86 0.49 -25.99 4.09
N THR A 87 0.87 -27.20 4.51
CA THR A 87 0.69 -27.65 5.90
C THR A 87 1.78 -27.15 6.83
N ARG A 88 3.02 -27.07 6.35
CA ARG A 88 4.20 -26.65 7.11
C ARG A 88 4.57 -25.20 6.84
N VAL A 89 3.57 -24.32 6.89
CA VAL A 89 3.77 -22.87 6.82
C VAL A 89 3.05 -22.20 7.99
N SER A 90 3.73 -21.24 8.62
CA SER A 90 3.23 -20.52 9.80
C SER A 90 1.90 -19.81 9.50
N LYS A 91 0.92 -19.99 10.40
CA LYS A 91 -0.42 -19.36 10.31
C LYS A 91 -0.39 -17.84 10.46
N LYS A 92 0.72 -17.30 10.96
CA LYS A 92 0.95 -15.87 11.13
C LYS A 92 1.23 -15.18 9.79
N VAL A 93 1.71 -15.93 8.79
CA VAL A 93 2.05 -15.37 7.47
C VAL A 93 0.77 -15.09 6.69
N LYS A 94 0.57 -13.83 6.30
CA LYS A 94 -0.53 -13.39 5.44
C LYS A 94 -0.04 -12.39 4.40
N PHE A 95 -0.39 -12.62 3.14
CA PHE A 95 -0.08 -11.70 2.05
C PHE A 95 -1.30 -10.89 1.65
N TYR A 96 -1.27 -9.60 1.94
CA TYR A 96 -2.32 -8.66 1.57
C TYR A 96 -2.07 -8.11 0.16
N CYS A 97 -3.14 -7.95 -0.60
CA CYS A 97 -3.13 -7.24 -1.87
C CYS A 97 -4.29 -6.23 -1.91
N THR A 98 -4.02 -5.04 -2.41
CA THR A 98 -5.02 -3.99 -2.63
C THR A 98 -4.92 -3.50 -4.06
N LEU A 99 -5.97 -3.73 -4.82
CA LEU A 99 -6.19 -3.24 -6.17
C LEU A 99 -7.10 -2.01 -6.11
N LYS A 100 -6.79 -1.01 -6.93
CA LYS A 100 -7.58 0.21 -7.07
C LYS A 100 -7.88 0.44 -8.54
N TYR A 101 -9.14 0.76 -8.83
CA TYR A 101 -9.54 1.20 -10.15
C TYR A 101 -9.17 2.67 -10.37
N TYR A 102 -8.52 2.95 -11.49
CA TYR A 102 -8.15 4.29 -11.92
C TYR A 102 -9.15 4.78 -12.95
N LYS A 103 -10.27 5.36 -12.49
CA LYS A 103 -11.37 5.85 -13.34
C LYS A 103 -10.92 6.62 -14.58
N ARG A 104 -9.96 7.56 -14.41
CA ARG A 104 -9.43 8.39 -15.51
C ARG A 104 -8.82 7.58 -16.65
N TYR A 105 -8.29 6.40 -16.36
CA TYR A 105 -7.59 5.57 -17.34
C TYR A 105 -8.29 4.24 -17.64
N GLY A 106 -9.42 3.95 -16.97
CA GLY A 106 -10.22 2.76 -17.24
C GLY A 106 -9.63 1.43 -16.75
N PHE A 107 -8.60 1.41 -15.89
CA PHE A 107 -7.93 0.16 -15.51
C PHE A 107 -7.66 0.00 -14.01
N TRP A 108 -7.47 -1.25 -13.60
CA TRP A 108 -7.07 -1.67 -12.26
C TRP A 108 -5.56 -1.65 -12.10
N ASN A 109 -5.10 -1.26 -10.91
CA ASN A 109 -3.68 -1.36 -10.57
C ASN A 109 -3.46 -1.74 -9.10
N VAL A 110 -2.31 -2.35 -8.84
CA VAL A 110 -1.84 -2.70 -7.50
C VAL A 110 -1.41 -1.43 -6.76
N ARG A 111 -2.16 -1.07 -5.72
CA ARG A 111 -1.84 0.08 -4.87
C ARG A 111 -0.88 -0.26 -3.73
N ARG A 112 -1.14 -1.36 -3.01
CA ARG A 112 -0.32 -1.82 -1.88
C ARG A 112 -0.40 -3.34 -1.80
N ASN A 113 0.73 -3.98 -1.46
CA ASN A 113 0.76 -5.41 -1.20
C ASN A 113 1.93 -5.79 -0.29
N SER A 114 1.83 -6.97 0.34
CA SER A 114 2.90 -7.57 1.14
C SER A 114 3.52 -8.80 0.47
N ILE A 115 3.44 -8.89 -0.87
CA ILE A 115 3.91 -10.06 -1.63
C ILE A 115 5.45 -10.16 -1.57
N PRO A 116 6.03 -11.37 -1.46
CA PRO A 116 7.48 -11.57 -1.50
C PRO A 116 8.11 -11.04 -2.80
N PHE A 117 9.30 -10.44 -2.69
CA PHE A 117 9.97 -9.75 -3.81
C PHE A 117 10.15 -10.61 -5.08
N PRO A 118 10.55 -11.90 -5.01
CA PRO A 118 10.71 -12.72 -6.22
C PRO A 118 9.40 -12.89 -7.01
N TYR A 119 8.26 -12.83 -6.31
CA TYR A 119 6.93 -13.03 -6.88
C TYR A 119 6.31 -11.72 -7.36
N LYS A 120 6.67 -10.58 -6.75
CA LYS A 120 6.34 -9.24 -7.26
C LYS A 120 6.80 -9.05 -8.70
N LYS A 121 8.01 -9.51 -9.05
CA LYS A 121 8.56 -9.42 -10.42
C LYS A 121 7.71 -10.16 -11.47
N ARG A 122 6.92 -11.15 -11.05
CA ARG A 122 6.03 -11.90 -11.93
C ARG A 122 4.64 -11.29 -12.01
N ILE A 123 4.18 -10.71 -10.90
CA ILE A 123 2.83 -10.14 -10.77
C ILE A 123 2.73 -8.75 -11.38
N TYR A 124 3.73 -7.89 -11.16
CA TYR A 124 3.65 -6.50 -11.58
C TYR A 124 3.57 -6.34 -13.11
N PRO A 125 4.31 -7.11 -13.94
CA PRO A 125 4.16 -7.05 -15.39
C PRO A 125 2.70 -7.20 -15.89
N MET A 126 1.87 -7.96 -15.17
CA MET A 126 0.44 -8.14 -15.49
C MET A 126 -0.37 -6.83 -15.45
N PHE A 127 0.11 -5.79 -14.77
CA PHE A 127 -0.57 -4.51 -14.61
C PHE A 127 0.09 -3.35 -15.36
N TYR A 128 1.31 -3.54 -15.88
CA TYR A 128 2.13 -2.44 -16.42
C TYR A 128 2.76 -2.75 -17.77
N ARG A 129 3.05 -4.02 -18.08
CA ARG A 129 3.78 -4.43 -19.30
C ARG A 129 2.88 -5.18 -20.28
N ASP A 130 2.05 -6.09 -19.77
CA ASP A 130 1.27 -7.01 -20.60
C ASP A 130 -0.10 -6.43 -21.01
N GLY A 131 -0.42 -5.23 -20.54
CA GLY A 131 -1.69 -4.55 -20.82
C GLY A 131 -2.24 -3.80 -19.60
N SER A 132 -3.31 -3.04 -19.82
CA SER A 132 -4.14 -2.46 -18.76
C SER A 132 -5.18 -3.49 -18.33
N VAL A 133 -5.33 -3.74 -17.03
CA VAL A 133 -6.30 -4.70 -16.50
C VAL A 133 -7.67 -4.03 -16.40
N ASP A 134 -8.65 -4.47 -17.17
CA ASP A 134 -10.04 -4.04 -17.10
C ASP A 134 -10.85 -4.89 -16.09
N ASP A 135 -12.17 -4.76 -16.08
CA ASP A 135 -13.04 -5.50 -15.18
C ASP A 135 -13.13 -6.98 -15.53
N ASP A 136 -13.13 -7.32 -16.81
CA ASP A 136 -13.24 -8.69 -17.31
C ASP A 136 -11.94 -9.49 -17.02
N ASP A 137 -10.78 -8.83 -17.10
CA ASP A 137 -9.49 -9.41 -16.78
C ASP A 137 -9.24 -9.55 -15.27
N LEU A 138 -9.95 -8.78 -14.43
CA LEU A 138 -9.68 -8.68 -13.01
C LEU A 138 -9.71 -10.05 -12.28
N PRO A 139 -10.74 -10.92 -12.46
CA PRO A 139 -10.74 -12.26 -11.88
C PRO A 139 -9.53 -13.10 -12.33
N THR A 140 -9.19 -13.04 -13.61
CA THR A 140 -8.06 -13.78 -14.20
C THR A 140 -6.74 -13.34 -13.59
N VAL A 141 -6.54 -12.04 -13.39
CA VAL A 141 -5.32 -11.49 -12.77
C VAL A 141 -5.24 -11.89 -11.29
N ILE A 142 -6.35 -11.86 -10.55
CA ILE A 142 -6.41 -12.32 -9.16
C ILE A 142 -6.04 -13.81 -9.08
N LEU A 143 -6.56 -14.64 -9.99
CA LEU A 143 -6.21 -16.06 -10.09
C LEU A 143 -4.71 -16.26 -10.35
N ARG A 144 -4.12 -15.48 -11.28
CA ARG A 144 -2.68 -15.53 -11.55
C ARG A 144 -1.84 -15.13 -10.34
N ILE A 145 -2.26 -14.11 -9.59
CA ILE A 145 -1.62 -13.74 -8.31
C ILE A 145 -1.69 -14.90 -7.32
N TYR A 146 -2.85 -15.52 -7.18
CA TYR A 146 -3.05 -16.67 -6.32
C TYR A 146 -2.13 -17.84 -6.69
N ILE A 147 -1.99 -18.18 -7.98
CA ILE A 147 -1.08 -19.24 -8.46
C ILE A 147 0.36 -18.95 -8.05
N GLN A 148 0.82 -17.70 -8.20
CA GLN A 148 2.16 -17.30 -7.78
C GLN A 148 2.35 -17.44 -6.27
N LEU A 149 1.36 -17.04 -5.46
CA LEU A 149 1.44 -17.17 -4.01
C LEU A 149 1.34 -18.62 -3.52
N LYS A 150 0.57 -19.47 -4.19
CA LYS A 150 0.54 -20.92 -3.97
C LYS A 150 1.91 -21.54 -4.25
N ALA A 151 2.55 -21.17 -5.35
CA ALA A 151 3.89 -21.63 -5.68
C ALA A 151 4.95 -21.12 -4.68
N TRP A 152 4.73 -19.97 -4.03
CA TRP A 152 5.56 -19.56 -2.89
C TRP A 152 5.35 -20.47 -1.69
N ALA A 153 4.09 -20.75 -1.32
CA ALA A 153 3.75 -21.56 -0.15
C ALA A 153 4.36 -22.98 -0.24
N GLN A 154 4.30 -23.61 -1.41
CA GLN A 154 4.88 -24.93 -1.66
C GLN A 154 6.42 -24.92 -1.50
N LYS A 155 7.09 -23.92 -2.08
CA LYS A 155 8.55 -23.80 -1.95
C LYS A 155 8.99 -23.51 -0.53
N GLU A 156 8.23 -22.71 0.21
CA GLU A 156 8.49 -22.43 1.61
C GLU A 156 8.34 -23.71 2.44
N GLU A 157 7.26 -24.49 2.24
CA GLU A 157 7.06 -25.78 2.91
C GLU A 157 8.21 -26.76 2.63
N GLU A 158 8.63 -26.92 1.37
CA GLU A 158 9.78 -27.76 1.01
C GLU A 158 11.07 -27.28 1.69
N TYR A 159 11.32 -25.97 1.70
CA TYR A 159 12.48 -25.38 2.35
C TYR A 159 12.50 -25.68 3.85
N ARG A 160 11.36 -25.50 4.52
CA ARG A 160 11.18 -25.73 5.96
C ARG A 160 11.38 -27.19 6.33
N ILE A 161 10.80 -28.12 5.55
CA ILE A 161 11.00 -29.57 5.75
C ILE A 161 12.48 -29.93 5.62
N ARG A 162 13.15 -29.53 4.54
CA ARG A 162 14.59 -29.82 4.34
C ARG A 162 15.47 -29.17 5.41
N LYS A 163 15.10 -27.99 5.89
CA LYS A 163 15.80 -27.33 7.00
C LYS A 163 15.68 -28.14 8.29
N PHE A 164 14.49 -28.65 8.58
CA PHE A 164 14.25 -29.48 9.76
C PHE A 164 14.91 -30.87 9.67
N GLU A 165 14.91 -31.51 8.51
CA GLU A 165 15.63 -32.78 8.29
C GLU A 165 17.13 -32.64 8.55
N ARG A 166 17.76 -31.56 8.06
CA ARG A 166 19.17 -31.27 8.34
C ARG A 166 19.44 -31.04 9.83
N TYR A 167 18.53 -30.34 10.51
CA TYR A 167 18.59 -30.19 11.97
C TYR A 167 18.53 -31.55 12.69
N GLN A 168 17.62 -32.44 12.28
CA GLN A 168 17.52 -33.79 12.85
C GLN A 168 18.76 -34.64 12.59
N ASN A 169 19.42 -34.45 11.45
CA ASN A 169 20.69 -35.11 11.11
C ASN A 169 21.92 -34.53 11.84
N GLY A 170 21.73 -33.53 12.70
CA GLY A 170 22.80 -32.92 13.49
C GLY A 170 23.66 -31.92 12.70
N GLU A 171 23.19 -31.43 11.56
CA GLU A 171 23.84 -30.30 10.87
C GLU A 171 23.65 -29.00 11.67
N ASP A 172 24.63 -28.10 11.59
CA ASP A 172 24.58 -26.79 12.26
C ASP A 172 23.61 -25.84 11.53
N VAL A 173 22.32 -26.01 11.84
CA VAL A 173 21.21 -25.24 11.26
C VAL A 173 20.43 -24.57 12.37
N PHE A 174 20.26 -23.25 12.25
CA PHE A 174 19.47 -22.48 13.20
C PHE A 174 17.96 -22.59 12.89
N LEU A 175 17.19 -23.16 13.82
CA LEU A 175 15.73 -23.10 13.80
C LEU A 175 15.25 -21.73 14.28
N ASP A 176 14.42 -21.06 13.47
CA ASP A 176 13.77 -19.83 13.87
C ASP A 176 12.45 -20.10 14.61
N SER A 177 11.78 -19.03 15.05
CA SER A 177 10.53 -19.15 15.81
C SER A 177 9.39 -19.80 15.03
N ASP A 178 9.36 -19.64 13.70
CA ASP A 178 8.34 -20.27 12.85
C ASP A 178 8.66 -21.77 12.71
N ASP A 179 9.92 -22.15 12.54
CA ASP A 179 10.36 -23.56 12.52
C ASP A 179 10.01 -24.27 13.83
N GLU A 180 10.32 -23.63 14.95
CA GLU A 180 10.01 -24.13 16.29
C GLU A 180 8.52 -24.37 16.46
N GLU A 181 7.67 -23.43 16.02
CA GLU A 181 6.21 -23.58 16.09
C GLU A 181 5.68 -24.71 15.19
N LEU A 182 6.32 -24.96 14.05
CA LEU A 182 5.85 -25.91 13.05
C LEU A 182 6.27 -27.36 13.31
N PHE A 183 7.44 -27.57 13.92
CA PHE A 183 8.05 -28.90 14.02
C PHE A 183 8.33 -29.36 15.45
N LEU A 184 8.50 -28.45 16.41
CA LEU A 184 8.84 -28.80 17.78
C LEU A 184 7.62 -28.80 18.69
N THR A 185 7.63 -29.70 19.66
CA THR A 185 6.67 -29.75 20.76
C THR A 185 6.87 -28.58 21.74
N GLU A 186 5.91 -28.33 22.62
CA GLU A 186 6.06 -27.29 23.66
C GLU A 186 7.23 -27.56 24.62
N GLU A 187 7.48 -28.84 24.94
CA GLU A 187 8.58 -29.26 25.80
C GLU A 187 9.93 -28.99 25.13
N GLU A 188 10.11 -29.42 23.88
CA GLU A 188 11.33 -29.17 23.10
C GLU A 188 11.60 -27.68 22.93
N ARG A 189 10.56 -26.88 22.65
CA ARG A 189 10.69 -25.41 22.57
C ARG A 189 11.17 -24.81 23.89
N ARG A 190 10.64 -25.27 25.02
CA ARG A 190 11.05 -24.79 26.35
C ARG A 190 12.51 -25.14 26.63
N GLU A 191 12.93 -26.37 26.35
CA GLU A 191 14.33 -26.78 26.52
C GLU A 191 15.29 -25.95 25.66
N LEU A 192 14.91 -25.69 24.40
CA LEU A 192 15.71 -24.91 23.46
C LEU A 192 15.82 -23.45 23.92
N HIS A 193 14.72 -22.89 24.45
CA HIS A 193 14.73 -21.59 25.10
C HIS A 193 15.64 -21.54 26.32
N ASP A 194 15.58 -22.53 27.21
CA ASP A 194 16.43 -22.60 28.41
C ASP A 194 17.91 -22.72 28.04
N LYS A 195 18.24 -23.50 27.00
CA LYS A 195 19.60 -23.58 26.45
C LYS A 195 20.08 -22.22 25.96
N ARG A 196 19.27 -21.49 25.19
CA ARG A 196 19.59 -20.13 24.72
C ARG A 196 19.78 -19.16 25.88
N MET A 197 18.91 -19.20 26.88
CA MET A 197 19.01 -18.35 28.08
C MET A 197 20.28 -18.62 28.88
N LYS A 198 20.67 -19.88 29.05
CA LYS A 198 21.95 -20.24 29.70
C LYS A 198 23.17 -19.69 28.94
N VAL A 199 23.13 -19.69 27.60
CA VAL A 199 24.21 -19.08 26.79
C VAL A 199 24.21 -17.56 26.95
N LEU A 200 23.05 -16.91 26.85
CA LEU A 200 22.90 -15.46 27.04
C LEU A 200 23.40 -15.00 28.42
N GLN A 201 23.12 -15.74 29.49
CA GLN A 201 23.62 -15.45 30.83
C GLN A 201 25.15 -15.53 30.94
N ARG A 202 25.80 -16.33 30.09
CA ARG A 202 27.27 -16.43 30.00
C ARG A 202 27.89 -15.35 29.12
N MET A 203 27.09 -14.70 28.27
CA MET A 203 27.58 -13.60 27.46
C MET A 203 27.82 -12.39 28.35
N ILE A 204 29.09 -12.00 28.48
CA ILE A 204 29.45 -10.74 29.13
C ILE A 204 28.91 -9.63 28.21
N PRO A 205 27.99 -8.77 28.67
CA PRO A 205 27.52 -7.66 27.84
C PRO A 205 28.72 -6.77 27.48
N PRO A 206 28.80 -6.24 26.26
CA PRO A 206 29.88 -5.34 25.89
C PRO A 206 29.88 -4.19 26.90
N VAL A 207 30.96 -4.09 27.67
CA VAL A 207 31.17 -2.98 28.59
C VAL A 207 31.50 -1.77 27.73
N ASP A 208 30.46 -1.12 27.23
CA ASP A 208 30.63 0.13 26.50
C ASP A 208 31.15 1.16 27.52
N ALA A 209 32.41 1.55 27.37
CA ALA A 209 33.14 2.41 28.31
C ALA A 209 32.46 3.77 28.53
N ARG A 210 31.46 4.12 27.72
CA ARG A 210 30.64 5.33 27.82
C ARG A 210 29.62 5.30 28.96
N PHE A 211 29.28 4.13 29.51
CA PHE A 211 28.30 4.00 30.60
C PHE A 211 28.92 3.84 31.99
N ARG A 212 30.26 3.88 32.12
CA ARG A 212 30.94 3.72 33.42
C ARG A 212 30.98 4.97 34.29
N GLU A 213 30.59 6.13 33.78
CA GLU A 213 30.61 7.38 34.55
C GLU A 213 29.31 8.16 34.36
N LEU A 214 28.21 7.65 34.91
CA LEU A 214 27.17 8.56 35.38
C LEU A 214 27.53 8.93 36.82
N PRO A 215 27.80 10.22 37.13
CA PRO A 215 28.07 10.63 38.50
C PRO A 215 26.85 10.32 39.37
N PRO A 216 27.05 10.05 40.67
CA PRO A 216 25.96 9.67 41.57
C PRO A 216 24.84 10.69 41.51
N GLU A 217 23.60 10.20 41.39
CA GLU A 217 22.39 11.03 41.33
C GLU A 217 22.41 12.06 42.46
N THR A 218 22.50 13.34 42.11
CA THR A 218 22.20 14.41 43.06
C THR A 218 20.77 14.22 43.55
N PRO A 219 20.52 14.25 44.88
CA PRO A 219 19.19 14.04 45.41
C PRO A 219 18.21 15.07 44.83
N PRO A 220 16.95 14.69 44.58
CA PRO A 220 15.99 15.55 43.91
C PRO A 220 15.79 16.83 44.73
N ARG A 221 16.07 17.98 44.11
CA ARG A 221 15.75 19.29 44.67
C ARG A 221 14.26 19.32 45.02
N ARG A 222 13.94 19.41 46.31
CA ARG A 222 12.59 19.70 46.81
C ARG A 222 12.04 20.92 46.06
N ARG A 223 11.07 20.69 45.16
CA ARG A 223 10.31 21.75 44.51
C ARG A 223 9.55 22.51 45.62
N LYS A 224 9.96 23.75 45.89
CA LYS A 224 9.13 24.69 46.65
C LYS A 224 7.82 24.87 45.89
N LYS A 225 6.69 24.60 46.54
CA LYS A 225 5.34 24.93 46.07
C LYS A 225 5.30 26.41 45.68
N LYS A 226 5.14 26.69 44.39
CA LYS A 226 4.89 28.06 43.91
C LYS A 226 3.38 28.31 44.03
N GLN A 227 3.04 29.33 44.80
CA GLN A 227 1.69 29.87 44.97
C GLN A 227 1.09 30.29 43.63
N SER A 228 -0.24 30.27 43.60
CA SER A 228 -1.17 30.53 42.51
C SER A 228 -1.11 31.94 41.88
N SER A 229 -1.16 31.95 40.54
CA SER A 229 -1.80 32.94 39.63
C SER A 229 -1.18 34.35 39.51
N PRO A 230 -1.27 35.09 38.35
CA PRO A 230 -2.40 35.11 37.40
C PRO A 230 -2.09 35.04 35.89
N GLU A 231 -3.19 34.99 35.14
CA GLU A 231 -3.50 34.95 33.70
C GLU A 231 -2.42 35.16 32.60
N PRO A 232 -2.54 34.43 31.46
CA PRO A 232 -1.67 34.60 30.32
C PRO A 232 -2.10 35.79 29.44
N VAL A 233 -1.22 36.80 29.34
CA VAL A 233 -1.28 37.88 28.36
C VAL A 233 -1.01 37.32 26.96
N GLN A 234 -1.92 37.55 26.01
CA GLN A 234 -1.79 37.13 24.62
C GLN A 234 -0.63 37.85 23.91
N PRO A 235 0.20 37.15 23.10
CA PRO A 235 1.25 37.81 22.33
C PRO A 235 0.69 38.50 21.07
N ARG A 236 0.98 39.80 20.97
CA ARG A 236 0.69 40.71 19.85
C ARG A 236 1.31 40.25 18.53
N ARG A 237 0.50 40.28 17.46
CA ARG A 237 0.90 40.16 16.04
C ARG A 237 2.04 41.13 15.69
N LYS A 238 3.17 40.62 15.18
CA LYS A 238 4.20 41.44 14.55
C LYS A 238 3.79 41.79 13.12
N ARG A 239 3.70 43.10 12.86
CA ARG A 239 3.45 43.72 11.55
C ARG A 239 4.68 43.59 10.64
N GLN A 240 4.41 43.35 9.37
CA GLN A 240 5.35 43.41 8.25
C GLN A 240 6.04 44.78 8.16
N ARG A 241 7.31 44.80 7.76
CA ARG A 241 7.99 45.99 7.25
C ARG A 241 8.01 45.94 5.72
N PRO A 242 7.66 47.02 5.02
CA PRO A 242 7.90 47.16 3.59
C PRO A 242 9.23 47.88 3.31
N GLN A 243 9.59 47.87 2.01
CA GLN A 243 10.61 48.64 1.25
C GLN A 243 11.79 47.79 0.73
N LEU A 244 12.34 48.00 -0.47
CA LEU A 244 12.28 49.16 -1.38
C LEU A 244 12.55 48.73 -2.83
N VAL A 245 11.99 49.47 -3.79
CA VAL A 245 12.21 49.41 -5.24
C VAL A 245 13.60 49.94 -5.56
N ILE A 246 14.35 49.25 -6.43
CA ILE A 246 15.44 49.84 -7.21
C ILE A 246 15.16 49.49 -8.68
N SER A 247 14.94 50.53 -9.45
CA SER A 247 14.97 50.58 -10.90
C SER A 247 16.43 50.73 -11.36
N ASP A 248 16.87 49.91 -12.30
CA ASP A 248 17.98 50.26 -13.18
C ASP A 248 17.50 50.17 -14.63
N SER A 249 17.54 51.32 -15.28
CA SER A 249 17.53 51.49 -16.72
C SER A 249 18.98 51.63 -17.16
N ASP A 250 19.40 50.75 -18.06
CA ASP A 250 20.11 51.05 -19.30
C ASP A 250 19.97 49.85 -20.25
#